data_AF-A0A849Y7X7-F1
#
_entry.id   AF-A0A849Y7X7-F1
#
_cell.length_a   1.000
_cell.length_b   1.000
_cell.length_c   1.000
_cell.angle_alpha   90.00
_cell.angle_beta   90.00
_cell.angle_gamma   90.00
#
_symmetry.space_group_name_H-M   'P 1'
#
loop_
_entity.id
_entity.type
_entity.pdbx_description
1 polymer ?
#
loop_
_entity_poly.entity_id
_entity_poly.type
_entity_poly.pdbx_seq_one_letter_code
_entity_poly.pdbx_strand_id
1 'polypeptide(L)' 'SGGVIYATAEPCPMCLGAIAWARLARGIYGVARQTAAAAGFDDARFHRGEGLPTLAGGLLEEDCAALFAEWQRLGRPLY' A
#
# COMPACT_ATOMS: atom_id res chain seq x y z
N SER A 1 -21.06 6.46 10.71
CA SER A 1 -20.11 7.07 9.75
C SER A 1 -19.05 6.03 9.42
N GLY A 2 -18.66 5.90 8.15
CA GLY A 2 -17.52 5.07 7.77
C GLY A 2 -16.27 5.95 7.65
N GLY A 3 -15.13 5.49 8.18
CA GLY A 3 -13.87 6.23 8.12
C GLY A 3 -13.23 6.22 6.73
N VAL A 4 -12.26 7.10 6.52
CA VAL A 4 -11.40 7.12 5.34
C VAL A 4 -9.98 6.79 5.79
N ILE A 5 -9.32 5.84 5.12
CA ILE A 5 -7.91 5.51 5.36
C ILE A 5 -7.03 6.03 4.22
N TYR A 6 -5.87 6.56 4.58
CA TYR A 6 -4.83 6.97 3.65
C TYR A 6 -3.58 6.14 3.92
N ALA A 7 -2.95 5.65 2.87
CA ALA A 7 -1.70 4.90 2.95
C ALA A 7 -0.71 5.43 1.91
N THR A 8 0.59 5.42 2.21
CA THR A 8 1.60 5.87 1.24
C THR A 8 1.79 4.90 0.09
N ALA A 9 1.55 3.61 0.32
CA ALA A 9 1.57 2.56 -0.70
C ALA A 9 0.28 1.75 -0.67
N GLU A 10 -0.02 1.11 -1.82
CA GLU A 10 -1.14 0.21 -1.96
C GLU A 10 -1.09 -0.91 -0.90
N PRO A 11 -2.15 -1.08 -0.08
CA PRO A 11 -2.15 -2.05 1.00
C PRO A 11 -2.02 -3.50 0.49
N CYS A 12 -1.21 -4.31 1.19
CA CYS A 12 -1.11 -5.74 0.93
C CYS A 12 -2.42 -6.48 1.31
N PRO A 13 -2.57 -7.77 0.96
CA PRO A 13 -3.80 -8.53 1.23
C PRO A 13 -4.27 -8.52 2.69
N MET A 14 -3.33 -8.58 3.64
CA MET A 14 -3.65 -8.52 5.07
C MET A 14 -4.34 -7.19 5.41
N CYS A 15 -3.77 -6.08 4.95
CA CYS A 15 -4.32 -4.75 5.18
C CYS A 15 -5.64 -4.53 4.44
N LEU A 16 -5.78 -5.04 3.20
CA LEU A 16 -7.04 -5.00 2.46
C LEU A 16 -8.14 -5.77 3.18
N GLY A 17 -7.83 -6.95 3.72
CA GLY A 17 -8.76 -7.72 4.57
C GLY A 17 -9.17 -6.94 5.81
N ALA A 18 -8.21 -6.32 6.52
CA ALA A 18 -8.48 -5.49 7.69
C ALA A 18 -9.38 -4.29 7.35
N ILE A 19 -9.16 -3.62 6.22
CA ILE A 19 -10.00 -2.52 5.72
C ILE A 19 -11.43 -3.00 5.47
N ALA A 20 -11.59 -4.17 4.84
CA ALA A 20 -12.90 -4.77 4.62
C ALA A 20 -13.62 -5.07 5.94
N TRP A 21 -12.93 -5.70 6.90
CA TRP A 21 -13.48 -6.02 8.23
C TRP A 21 -13.87 -4.78 9.03
N ALA A 22 -13.09 -3.70 8.93
CA ALA A 22 -13.37 -2.43 9.59
C ALA A 22 -14.52 -1.65 8.93
N ARG A 23 -15.05 -2.10 7.80
CA ARG A 23 -16.15 -1.46 7.05
C ARG A 23 -15.87 0.02 6.76
N LEU A 24 -14.62 0.32 6.40
CA LEU A 24 -14.24 1.68 6.01
C LEU A 24 -14.98 2.10 4.74
N ALA A 25 -15.34 3.38 4.66
CA ALA A 25 -16.11 3.89 3.53
C ALA A 25 -15.24 4.11 2.29
N ARG A 26 -13.96 4.40 2.49
CA ARG A 26 -13.01 4.70 1.42
C ARG A 26 -11.60 4.41 1.89
N GLY A 27 -10.73 4.04 0.98
CA GLY A 27 -9.32 4.27 1.19
C GLY A 27 -8.59 4.70 -0.07
N ILE A 28 -7.50 5.39 0.16
CA ILE A 28 -6.69 6.07 -0.84
C ILE A 28 -5.24 5.71 -0.59
N TYR A 29 -4.47 5.47 -1.64
CA TYR A 29 -3.04 5.23 -1.55
C TYR A 29 -2.24 6.10 -2.51
N GLY A 30 -0.95 6.28 -2.21
CA GLY A 30 -0.01 7.01 -3.06
C GLY A 30 0.51 6.16 -4.22
N VAL A 31 1.50 5.31 -3.95
CA VAL A 31 2.12 4.46 -4.96
C VAL A 31 1.49 3.06 -5.03
N ALA A 32 1.48 2.48 -6.22
CA ALA A 32 1.04 1.10 -6.39
C ALA A 32 2.00 0.11 -5.71
N ARG A 33 1.51 -1.11 -5.43
CA ARG A 33 2.30 -2.16 -4.75
C ARG A 33 3.61 -2.51 -5.45
N GLN A 34 3.71 -2.25 -6.76
CA GLN A 34 4.91 -2.49 -7.56
C GLN A 34 6.08 -1.60 -7.11
N THR A 35 5.82 -0.38 -6.64
CA THR A 35 6.86 0.52 -6.11
C THR A 35 7.46 -0.04 -4.82
N ALA A 36 6.62 -0.53 -3.91
CA ALA A 36 7.08 -1.23 -2.71
C ALA A 36 7.85 -2.51 -3.07
N ALA A 37 7.36 -3.29 -4.05
CA ALA A 37 8.05 -4.49 -4.51
C ALA A 37 9.43 -4.20 -5.12
N ALA A 38 9.58 -3.12 -5.88
CA ALA A 38 10.87 -2.68 -6.42
C ALA A 38 11.86 -2.28 -5.31
N ALA A 39 11.36 -1.84 -4.16
CA ALA A 39 12.15 -1.59 -2.95
C ALA A 39 12.44 -2.85 -2.11
N GLY A 40 11.97 -4.02 -2.56
CA GLY A 40 12.24 -5.34 -1.97
C GLY A 40 11.17 -5.84 -0.98
N PHE A 41 10.04 -5.14 -0.83
CA PHE A 41 8.92 -5.60 -0.01
C PHE A 41 8.12 -6.71 -0.72
N ASP A 42 7.63 -7.70 0.02
CA ASP A 42 6.95 -8.88 -0.55
C ASP A 42 5.47 -8.66 -0.91
N ASP A 43 4.95 -7.44 -0.79
CA ASP A 43 3.51 -7.14 -0.87
C ASP A 43 2.85 -7.59 -2.18
N ALA A 44 3.57 -7.48 -3.30
CA ALA A 44 3.07 -7.87 -4.62
C ALA A 44 2.94 -9.40 -4.77
N ARG A 45 3.80 -10.19 -4.11
CA ARG A 45 3.83 -11.66 -4.22
C ARG A 45 2.55 -12.30 -3.72
N PHE A 46 1.96 -11.73 -2.68
CA PHE A 46 0.80 -12.28 -2.00
C PHE A 46 -0.52 -11.70 -2.49
N HIS A 47 -0.51 -10.81 -3.49
CA HIS A 47 -1.68 -10.07 -3.93
C HIS A 47 -2.70 -10.88 -4.76
N ARG A 48 -3.10 -12.05 -4.26
CA ARG A 48 -4.20 -12.87 -4.77
C ARG A 48 -5.26 -12.95 -3.68
N GLY A 49 -6.49 -12.57 -4.02
CA GLY A 49 -7.64 -12.66 -3.12
C GLY A 49 -8.90 -12.18 -3.82
N GLU A 50 -10.01 -12.88 -3.60
CA GLU A 50 -11.33 -12.47 -4.06
C GLU A 50 -12.03 -11.64 -2.97
N GLY A 51 -12.91 -10.71 -3.38
CA GLY A 51 -13.70 -9.91 -2.44
C GLY A 51 -12.92 -8.83 -1.67
N LEU A 52 -11.64 -8.59 -2.00
CA LEU A 52 -10.87 -7.49 -1.42
C LEU A 52 -11.35 -6.14 -1.97
N PRO A 53 -11.40 -5.08 -1.14
CA PRO A 53 -11.84 -3.77 -1.59
C PRO A 53 -10.85 -3.16 -2.58
N THR A 54 -11.37 -2.49 -3.61
CA THR A 54 -10.58 -1.62 -4.48
C THR A 54 -10.44 -0.25 -3.84
N LEU A 55 -9.21 0.28 -3.82
CA LEU A 55 -8.86 1.59 -3.27
C LEU A 55 -8.45 2.54 -4.42
N ALA A 56 -8.54 3.85 -4.18
CA ALA A 56 -8.09 4.85 -5.15
C ALA A 56 -6.59 5.10 -5.02
N GLY A 57 -5.82 4.96 -6.11
CA GLY A 57 -4.38 5.23 -6.12
C GLY A 57 -4.00 6.61 -6.63
N GLY A 58 -2.71 6.95 -6.53
CA GLY A 58 -2.10 8.13 -7.16
C GLY A 58 -2.09 9.40 -6.31
N LEU A 59 -2.45 9.33 -5.02
CA LEU A 59 -2.41 10.52 -4.16
C LEU A 59 -0.97 10.84 -3.73
N LEU A 60 -0.43 11.97 -4.18
CA LEU A 60 0.96 12.37 -3.91
C LEU A 60 1.95 11.27 -4.32
N GLU A 61 1.73 10.69 -5.51
CA GLU A 61 2.48 9.52 -5.97
C GLU A 61 4.00 9.77 -6.00
N GLU A 62 4.44 10.94 -6.45
CA GLU A 62 5.85 11.34 -6.49
C GLU A 62 6.47 11.41 -5.08
N ASP A 63 5.80 12.08 -4.13
CA ASP A 63 6.27 12.17 -2.74
C ASP A 63 6.32 10.80 -2.07
N CYS A 64 5.31 9.97 -2.32
CA CYS A 64 5.26 8.61 -1.78
C CYS A 64 6.35 7.72 -2.40
N ALA A 65 6.66 7.86 -3.69
CA ALA A 65 7.75 7.14 -4.34
C ALA A 65 9.12 7.55 -3.78
N ALA A 66 9.31 8.83 -3.46
CA ALA A 66 10.54 9.33 -2.85
C ALA A 66 10.86 8.66 -1.51
N LEU A 67 9.84 8.28 -0.72
CA LEU A 67 10.03 7.53 0.53
C LEU A 67 10.69 6.16 0.30
N PHE A 68 10.32 5.45 -0.77
CA PHE A 68 10.90 4.15 -1.11
C PHE A 68 12.32 4.29 -1.67
N ALA A 69 12.57 5.33 -2.48
CA ALA A 69 13.93 5.64 -2.95
C ALA A 69 14.86 5.96 -1.77
N GLU A 70 14.36 6.74 -0.79
CA GLU A 70 15.11 7.03 0.43
C GLU A 70 15.37 5.77 1.26
N TRP A 71 14.37 4.90 1.42
CA TRP A 71 14.54 3.62 2.09
C TRP A 71 15.68 2.78 1.48
N GLN A 72 15.72 2.66 0.16
CA GLN A 72 16.79 1.95 -0.55
C GLN A 72 18.15 2.61 -0.31
N ARG A 73 18.22 3.94 -0.30
CA ARG A 73 19.47 4.69 -0.05
C ARG A 73 20.02 4.43 1.35
N LEU A 74 19.17 4.20 2.34
CA LEU A 74 19.59 3.87 3.71
C LEU A 74 20.28 2.50 3.80
N GLY A 75 20.15 1.62 2.80
CA GLY A 75 20.86 0.34 2.74
C GLY A 75 20.57 -0.60 3.92
N ARG A 76 19.39 -0.48 4.53
CA ARG A 76 18.99 -1.29 5.68
C ARG A 76 18.55 -2.68 5.23
N PRO A 77 18.80 -3.73 6.03
CA PRO A 77 18.29 -5.06 5.72
C PRO A 77 16.75 -5.06 5.72
N LEU A 78 16.17 -5.81 4.79
CA LEU A 78 14.77 -6.17 4.78
C LEU A 78 14.58 -7.43 5.63
N TYR A 79 13.84 -7.27 6.72
CA TYR A 79 13.54 -8.28 7.75
C TYR A 79 14.76 -8.74 8.57
#